data_AF-A0A3B9GRF1-F1
#
_entry.id   AF-A0A3B9GRF1-F1
#
_cell.length_a   1.000
_cell.length_b   1.000
_cell.length_c   1.000
_cell.angle_alpha   90.00
_cell.angle_beta   90.00
_cell.angle_gamma   90.00
#
_symmetry.space_group_name_H-M   'P 1'
#
loop_
_entity.id
_entity.type
_entity.pdbx_description
1 polymer ?
#
loop_
_entity_poly.entity_id
_entity_poly.type
_entity_poly.pdbx_seq_one_letter_code
_entity_poly.pdbx_strand_id
1 'polypeptide(L)'
;DTLYGWNTSHYHVDTIPKGTVIDFPNILDVYIPGEYSEAQANAVSDLSYYCGIASHMNWGAASSGANFSDAIEPLKKAFGYKYVRHVFSSEFNAENWHKLLYEELSHQRPIVFAGYTTTQAGHAFVVDGINEDGFYHVLWGYGGDYDGYFNLDIFNTYEDPREVTPNGQLFGCYCNQEVILLHPDNLEYAVNDTLIHANRLRVDSVKFMRQPDLNKFVTAKIYVRNVSDETLYSSYLLMTYDPEDKTREESADYITLAGCTLEPHSSECLTTYCSFSKSGKRVLAAFTDDSAFAFTDTIEVAYSKAPKVTVNILQPQPTSEQVTLKTIFTNTSENYWSGNQIIYCLYEGEYTSEYLGLQHYTVLNLPPRQTYTDSITFGHLKPETKYTMVVRNTWSDMHQIQFTTPAASGIAQPVVTPADSQEEYFNLNGIKLAGKPDRGIYIVKRPSGTIKILKK
;
A
#
# COMPACT_ATOMS: atom_id res chain seq x y z
N ASP A 1 26.32 -10.58 23.34
CA ASP A 1 26.96 -11.87 22.96
C ASP A 1 27.71 -11.68 21.64
N THR A 2 28.31 -12.74 21.07
CA THR A 2 28.93 -12.73 19.73
C THR A 2 27.85 -12.76 18.64
N LEU A 3 28.01 -12.00 17.55
CA LEU A 3 27.23 -12.17 16.32
C LEU A 3 28.00 -13.07 15.37
N TYR A 4 27.51 -14.30 15.21
CA TYR A 4 28.16 -15.27 14.34
C TYR A 4 27.96 -14.91 12.88
N GLY A 5 29.07 -14.83 12.14
CA GLY A 5 29.07 -14.69 10.70
C GLY A 5 28.74 -16.02 10.00
N TRP A 6 28.53 -15.97 8.69
CA TRP A 6 28.16 -17.12 7.87
C TRP A 6 28.76 -17.04 6.47
N ASN A 7 28.52 -18.08 5.69
CA ASN A 7 28.95 -18.18 4.30
C ASN A 7 27.75 -18.31 3.38
N THR A 8 27.84 -17.67 2.22
CA THR A 8 26.98 -17.97 1.08
C THR A 8 27.84 -18.50 -0.07
N SER A 9 27.22 -18.88 -1.19
CA SER A 9 27.94 -19.19 -2.42
C SER A 9 28.67 -17.99 -3.03
N HIS A 10 28.39 -16.77 -2.57
CA HIS A 10 28.84 -15.53 -3.21
C HIS A 10 29.74 -14.67 -2.32
N TYR A 11 29.61 -14.76 -0.99
CA TYR A 11 30.37 -13.95 -0.05
C TYR A 11 30.53 -14.63 1.31
N HIS A 12 31.54 -14.17 2.05
CA HIS A 12 31.77 -14.52 3.45
C HIS A 12 31.40 -13.34 4.34
N VAL A 13 30.76 -13.62 5.47
CA VAL A 13 30.44 -12.65 6.52
C VAL A 13 31.25 -13.03 7.75
N ASP A 14 32.09 -12.12 8.21
CA ASP A 14 32.93 -12.33 9.38
C ASP A 14 32.10 -12.31 10.68
N THR A 15 32.59 -13.02 11.70
CA THR A 15 31.99 -13.01 13.03
C THR A 15 32.34 -11.72 13.77
N ILE A 16 31.35 -11.05 14.36
CA ILE A 16 31.56 -9.88 15.22
C ILE A 16 31.68 -10.34 16.67
N PRO A 17 32.84 -10.13 17.33
CA PRO A 17 33.10 -10.64 18.66
C PRO A 17 32.22 -9.96 19.72
N LYS A 18 31.93 -10.68 20.80
CA LYS A 18 31.31 -10.10 21.99
C LYS A 18 32.15 -8.92 22.50
N GLY A 19 31.47 -7.80 22.79
CA GLY A 19 32.09 -6.60 23.35
C GLY A 19 32.51 -5.57 22.30
N THR A 20 32.27 -5.82 21.01
CA THR A 20 32.32 -4.78 19.97
C THR A 20 31.42 -3.62 20.38
N VAL A 21 31.97 -2.41 20.33
CA VAL A 21 31.28 -1.18 20.73
C VAL A 21 30.67 -0.53 19.50
N ILE A 22 29.38 -0.19 19.58
CA ILE A 22 28.71 0.66 18.59
C ILE A 22 28.93 2.12 18.99
N ASP A 23 29.44 2.92 18.08
CA ASP A 23 29.77 4.34 18.31
C ASP A 23 28.54 5.25 18.18
N PHE A 24 27.54 5.03 19.04
CA PHE A 24 26.30 5.80 19.07
C PHE A 24 26.49 7.33 19.09
N PRO A 25 27.47 7.92 19.81
CA PRO A 25 27.70 9.37 19.79
C PRO A 25 28.00 9.95 18.40
N ASN A 26 28.48 9.14 17.46
CA ASN A 26 28.75 9.54 16.07
C ASN A 26 27.63 9.11 15.10
N ILE A 27 26.55 8.50 15.56
CA ILE A 27 25.38 8.20 14.73
C ILE A 27 24.49 9.45 14.71
N LEU A 28 24.32 10.02 13.52
CA LEU A 28 23.47 11.19 13.29
C LEU A 28 22.02 10.78 13.01
N ASP A 29 21.09 11.69 13.28
CA ASP A 29 19.68 11.50 12.91
C ASP A 29 19.49 11.52 11.39
N VAL A 30 20.24 12.38 10.68
CA VAL A 30 20.17 12.56 9.22
C VAL A 30 21.56 12.67 8.62
N TYR A 31 21.79 11.96 7.51
CA TYR A 31 23.06 11.93 6.77
C TYR A 31 22.92 12.68 5.45
N ILE A 32 23.21 13.99 5.44
CA ILE A 32 23.20 14.81 4.22
C ILE A 32 24.56 14.71 3.52
N PRO A 33 24.62 14.39 2.21
CA PRO A 33 25.88 14.28 1.48
C PRO A 33 26.77 15.53 1.62
N GLY A 34 27.99 15.34 2.12
CA GLY A 34 28.96 16.42 2.35
C GLY A 34 28.87 17.10 3.72
N GLU A 35 27.90 16.75 4.57
CA GLU A 35 27.70 17.35 5.90
C GLU A 35 28.09 16.44 7.07
N TYR A 36 28.59 15.23 6.80
CA TYR A 36 29.05 14.28 7.82
C TYR A 36 30.53 13.94 7.62
N SER A 37 31.19 13.59 8.73
CA SER A 37 32.57 13.09 8.77
C SER A 37 32.66 11.60 8.47
N GLU A 38 33.85 11.12 8.11
CA GLU A 38 34.11 9.69 7.91
C GLU A 38 33.80 8.85 9.17
N ALA A 39 34.09 9.38 10.36
CA ALA A 39 33.77 8.71 11.62
C ALA A 39 32.25 8.50 11.79
N GLN A 40 31.45 9.52 11.49
CA GLN A 40 29.99 9.44 11.54
C GLN A 40 29.44 8.47 10.49
N ALA A 41 30.02 8.47 9.29
CA ALA A 41 29.66 7.52 8.24
C ALA A 41 29.95 6.07 8.67
N ASN A 42 31.14 5.81 9.21
CA ASN A 42 31.53 4.48 9.67
C ASN A 42 30.63 4.00 10.82
N ALA A 43 30.30 4.87 11.78
CA ALA A 43 29.45 4.52 12.93
C ALA A 43 28.07 3.98 12.52
N VAL A 44 27.36 4.65 11.59
CA VAL A 44 26.06 4.17 11.11
C VAL A 44 26.20 2.97 10.18
N SER A 45 27.26 2.93 9.38
CA SER A 45 27.55 1.81 8.47
C SER A 45 27.79 0.51 9.24
N ASP A 46 28.56 0.58 10.33
CA ASP A 46 28.81 -0.55 11.23
C ASP A 46 27.53 -1.03 11.89
N LEU A 47 26.71 -0.12 12.44
CA LEU A 47 25.41 -0.50 13.03
C LEU A 47 24.51 -1.17 11.98
N SER A 48 24.38 -0.58 10.79
CA SER A 48 23.57 -1.13 9.69
C SER A 48 24.07 -2.51 9.25
N TYR A 49 25.40 -2.67 9.14
CA TYR A 49 26.02 -3.94 8.84
C TYR A 49 25.74 -4.99 9.92
N TYR A 50 25.86 -4.63 11.21
CA TYR A 50 25.58 -5.55 12.32
C TYR A 50 24.11 -5.96 12.37
N CYS A 51 23.17 -5.06 12.07
CA CYS A 51 21.76 -5.40 11.90
C CYS A 51 21.54 -6.34 10.71
N GLY A 52 22.23 -6.12 9.59
CA GLY A 52 22.22 -7.05 8.46
C GLY A 52 22.78 -8.43 8.82
N ILE A 53 23.84 -8.47 9.65
CA ILE A 53 24.36 -9.71 10.24
C ILE A 53 23.28 -10.38 11.10
N ALA A 54 22.64 -9.62 12.00
CA ALA A 54 21.61 -10.12 12.89
C ALA A 54 20.45 -10.78 12.14
N SER A 55 20.03 -10.21 11.01
CA SER A 55 18.88 -10.68 10.23
C SER A 55 19.25 -11.69 9.13
N HIS A 56 20.47 -12.22 9.13
CA HIS A 56 20.93 -13.16 8.11
C HIS A 56 20.75 -12.65 6.66
N MET A 57 21.02 -11.35 6.45
CA MET A 57 20.71 -10.61 5.23
C MET A 57 21.28 -11.27 3.97
N ASN A 58 20.43 -11.40 2.95
CA ASN A 58 20.83 -11.74 1.60
C ASN A 58 21.17 -10.45 0.82
N TRP A 59 22.43 -10.01 0.89
CA TRP A 59 22.86 -8.79 0.22
C TRP A 59 22.90 -8.91 -1.30
N GLY A 60 22.34 -7.91 -1.98
CA GLY A 60 22.45 -7.70 -3.41
C GLY A 60 22.82 -6.26 -3.74
N ALA A 61 23.36 -6.03 -4.94
CA ALA A 61 23.83 -4.70 -5.34
C ALA A 61 22.68 -3.69 -5.57
N ALA A 62 21.48 -4.17 -5.92
CA ALA A 62 20.31 -3.33 -6.17
C ALA A 62 19.27 -3.39 -5.04
N SER A 63 19.18 -4.51 -4.33
CA SER A 63 18.29 -4.72 -3.20
C SER A 63 18.82 -5.85 -2.32
N SER A 64 18.45 -5.86 -1.05
CA SER A 64 18.78 -6.91 -0.07
C SER A 64 17.50 -7.37 0.62
N GLY A 65 17.45 -8.62 1.09
CA GLY A 65 16.29 -9.17 1.77
C GLY A 65 16.67 -10.08 2.94
N ALA A 66 15.82 -10.13 3.97
CA ALA A 66 16.00 -10.89 5.19
C ALA A 66 14.64 -11.31 5.76
N ASN A 67 14.60 -12.32 6.63
CA ASN A 67 13.39 -12.67 7.39
C ASN A 67 13.46 -12.08 8.80
N PHE A 68 12.32 -11.60 9.31
CA PHE A 68 12.26 -11.04 10.67
C PHE A 68 12.64 -12.05 11.76
N SER A 69 12.28 -13.32 11.56
CA SER A 69 12.59 -14.41 12.49
C SER A 69 14.09 -14.58 12.75
N ASP A 70 14.93 -14.28 11.76
CA ASP A 70 16.38 -14.46 11.85
C ASP A 70 16.99 -13.45 12.84
N ALA A 71 16.39 -12.26 12.98
CA ALA A 71 16.85 -11.21 13.87
C ALA A 71 16.56 -11.48 15.36
N ILE A 72 15.63 -12.38 15.70
CA ILE A 72 15.07 -12.46 17.06
C ILE A 72 16.07 -12.95 18.09
N GLU A 73 16.81 -14.02 17.79
CA GLU A 73 17.82 -14.52 18.72
C GLU A 73 19.01 -13.53 18.84
N PRO A 74 19.57 -12.99 17.75
CA PRO A 74 20.60 -11.95 17.83
C PRO A 74 20.17 -10.70 18.60
N LEU A 75 18.96 -10.18 18.39
CA LEU A 75 18.44 -9.02 19.14
C LEU A 75 18.45 -9.27 20.65
N LYS A 76 18.04 -10.47 21.07
CA LYS A 76 18.03 -10.87 22.50
C LYS A 76 19.45 -11.06 23.05
N LYS A 77 20.29 -11.85 22.36
CA LYS A 77 21.59 -12.28 22.90
C LYS A 77 22.72 -11.32 22.60
N ALA A 78 22.83 -10.88 21.35
CA ALA A 78 23.92 -10.03 20.90
C ALA A 78 23.69 -8.56 21.28
N PHE A 79 22.53 -8.01 20.91
CA PHE A 79 22.16 -6.61 21.19
C PHE A 79 21.63 -6.40 22.61
N GLY A 80 21.24 -7.48 23.30
CA GLY A 80 20.89 -7.43 24.73
C GLY A 80 19.50 -6.90 25.03
N TYR A 81 18.60 -6.86 24.05
CA TYR A 81 17.19 -6.52 24.28
C TYR A 81 16.54 -7.58 25.17
N LYS A 82 15.99 -7.15 26.31
CA LYS A 82 15.33 -8.06 27.25
C LYS A 82 13.91 -8.40 26.82
N TYR A 83 13.27 -7.51 26.09
CA TYR A 83 11.98 -7.73 25.45
C TYR A 83 12.19 -7.74 23.93
N VAL A 84 11.91 -8.88 23.29
CA VAL A 84 11.81 -8.99 21.83
C VAL A 84 10.69 -9.98 21.53
N ARG A 85 9.72 -9.54 20.73
CA ARG A 85 8.57 -10.34 20.29
C ARG A 85 8.40 -10.19 18.79
N HIS A 86 8.36 -11.32 18.09
CA HIS A 86 7.98 -11.40 16.69
C HIS A 86 6.61 -12.04 16.62
N VAL A 87 5.68 -11.37 15.94
CA VAL A 87 4.32 -11.86 15.77
C VAL A 87 3.75 -11.46 14.42
N PHE A 88 2.78 -12.24 13.97
CA PHE A 88 2.02 -12.01 12.75
C PHE A 88 0.62 -11.49 13.08
N SER A 89 0.08 -10.64 12.21
CA SER A 89 -1.32 -10.20 12.28
C SER A 89 -2.32 -11.37 12.36
N SER A 90 -2.00 -12.50 11.74
CA SER A 90 -2.83 -13.71 11.73
C SER A 90 -2.94 -14.43 13.08
N GLU A 91 -2.10 -14.09 14.06
CA GLU A 91 -2.14 -14.63 15.42
C GLU A 91 -3.17 -13.89 16.31
N PHE A 92 -3.76 -12.80 15.82
CA PHE A 92 -4.71 -11.96 16.54
C PHE A 92 -6.02 -11.74 15.76
N ASN A 93 -7.14 -11.65 16.49
CA ASN A 93 -8.32 -11.03 15.88
C ASN A 93 -8.02 -9.55 15.59
N ALA A 94 -8.81 -8.94 14.70
CA ALA A 94 -8.52 -7.59 14.22
C ALA A 94 -8.41 -6.57 15.37
N GLU A 95 -9.32 -6.62 16.35
CA GLU A 95 -9.28 -5.70 17.50
C GLU A 95 -7.97 -5.83 18.30
N ASN A 96 -7.53 -7.05 18.60
CA ASN A 96 -6.32 -7.28 19.37
C ASN A 96 -5.04 -6.96 18.58
N TRP A 97 -5.06 -7.11 17.25
CA TRP A 97 -3.96 -6.64 16.39
C TRP A 97 -3.78 -5.13 16.51
N HIS A 98 -4.86 -4.36 16.32
CA HIS A 98 -4.81 -2.90 16.47
C HIS A 98 -4.43 -2.48 17.89
N LYS A 99 -4.97 -3.15 18.91
CA LYS A 99 -4.65 -2.88 20.31
C LYS A 99 -3.17 -3.10 20.62
N LEU A 100 -2.57 -4.19 20.12
CA LEU A 100 -1.15 -4.47 20.29
C LEU A 100 -0.29 -3.31 19.75
N LEU A 101 -0.56 -2.87 18.52
CA LEU A 101 0.18 -1.77 17.90
C LEU A 101 -0.04 -0.46 18.69
N TYR A 102 -1.28 -0.15 19.05
CA TYR A 102 -1.60 1.04 19.84
C TYR A 102 -0.89 1.07 21.20
N GLU A 103 -0.82 -0.05 21.93
CA GLU A 103 -0.17 -0.13 23.25
C GLU A 103 1.36 0.04 23.18
N GLU A 104 2.00 -0.37 22.09
CA GLU A 104 3.41 -0.08 21.87
C GLU A 104 3.63 1.42 21.63
N LEU A 105 2.85 2.01 20.72
CA LEU A 105 2.98 3.42 20.34
C LEU A 105 2.59 4.38 21.48
N SER A 106 1.54 4.07 22.24
CA SER A 106 1.11 4.87 23.41
C SER A 106 2.15 4.90 24.52
N HIS A 107 3.04 3.91 24.56
CA HIS A 107 4.18 3.85 25.45
C HIS A 107 5.50 4.30 24.79
N GLN A 108 5.43 4.99 23.65
CA GLN A 108 6.58 5.52 22.92
C GLN A 108 7.60 4.44 22.52
N ARG A 109 7.12 3.24 22.18
CA ARG A 109 7.96 2.16 21.63
C ARG A 109 7.69 2.03 20.13
N PRO A 110 8.64 2.42 19.27
CA PRO A 110 8.53 2.20 17.83
C PRO A 110 8.49 0.71 17.49
N ILE A 111 7.78 0.40 16.42
CA ILE A 111 7.50 -0.95 15.95
C ILE A 111 8.27 -1.16 14.65
N VAL A 112 9.08 -2.23 14.57
CA VAL A 112 9.63 -2.68 13.30
C VAL A 112 8.54 -3.49 12.61
N PHE A 113 8.12 -3.06 11.43
CA PHE A 113 6.94 -3.57 10.74
C PHE A 113 7.34 -4.07 9.35
N ALA A 114 6.74 -5.16 8.91
CA ALA A 114 6.78 -5.58 7.52
C ALA A 114 5.40 -5.97 7.01
N GLY A 115 5.21 -5.79 5.71
CA GLY A 115 4.03 -6.24 5.00
C GLY A 115 4.39 -6.55 3.55
N TYR A 116 3.44 -7.18 2.85
CA TYR A 116 3.67 -7.71 1.52
C TYR A 116 2.63 -7.20 0.53
N THR A 117 3.07 -6.94 -0.69
CA THR A 117 2.18 -6.55 -1.79
C THR A 117 1.50 -7.76 -2.41
N THR A 118 0.54 -7.54 -3.30
CA THR A 118 -0.10 -8.61 -4.07
C THR A 118 0.89 -9.42 -4.93
N THR A 119 2.02 -8.79 -5.29
CA THR A 119 3.10 -9.43 -6.05
C THR A 119 4.11 -10.14 -5.14
N GLN A 120 3.80 -10.28 -3.85
CA GLN A 120 4.64 -10.91 -2.82
C GLN A 120 5.98 -10.18 -2.58
N ALA A 121 6.06 -8.89 -2.96
CA ALA A 121 7.20 -8.07 -2.58
C ALA A 121 6.99 -7.64 -1.12
N GLY A 122 7.93 -8.01 -0.25
CA GLY A 122 7.95 -7.55 1.14
C GLY A 122 8.73 -6.25 1.27
N HIS A 123 8.30 -5.38 2.18
CA HIS A 123 9.07 -4.22 2.61
C HIS A 123 9.02 -4.10 4.13
N ALA A 124 10.12 -3.66 4.72
CA ALA A 124 10.24 -3.43 6.15
C ALA A 124 10.43 -1.93 6.42
N PHE A 125 9.74 -1.43 7.44
CA PHE A 125 9.69 -0.03 7.81
C PHE A 125 9.48 0.10 9.33
N VAL A 126 9.54 1.33 9.85
CA VAL A 126 9.27 1.61 11.27
C VAL A 126 7.94 2.34 11.39
N VAL A 127 7.14 1.96 12.38
CA VAL A 127 5.94 2.68 12.79
C VAL A 127 6.20 3.26 14.19
N ASP A 128 6.16 4.58 14.33
CA ASP A 128 6.58 5.28 15.56
C ASP A 128 5.52 6.22 16.14
N GLY A 129 4.33 6.30 15.54
CA GLY A 129 3.24 7.12 16.06
C GLY A 129 1.87 6.76 15.50
N ILE A 130 0.84 7.32 16.13
CA ILE A 130 -0.55 7.30 15.66
C ILE A 130 -1.16 8.69 15.89
N ASN A 131 -1.86 9.24 14.89
CA ASN A 131 -2.52 10.54 15.03
C ASN A 131 -3.94 10.41 15.61
N GLU A 132 -4.58 11.55 15.87
CA GLU A 132 -5.95 11.62 16.43
C GLU A 132 -7.01 10.96 15.52
N ASP A 133 -6.73 10.87 14.21
CA ASP A 133 -7.59 10.23 13.22
C ASP A 133 -7.35 8.71 13.09
N GLY A 134 -6.41 8.15 13.86
CA GLY A 134 -6.09 6.71 13.87
C GLY A 134 -5.14 6.25 12.75
N PHE A 135 -4.49 7.19 12.04
CA PHE A 135 -3.47 6.87 11.04
C PHE A 135 -2.10 6.69 11.72
N TYR A 136 -1.32 5.74 11.22
CA TYR A 136 -0.02 5.37 11.74
C TYR A 136 1.09 6.17 11.06
N HIS A 137 2.00 6.75 11.82
CA HIS A 137 3.20 7.40 11.29
C HIS A 137 4.21 6.33 10.86
N VAL A 138 4.60 6.36 9.59
CA VAL A 138 5.48 5.37 8.96
C VAL A 138 6.76 6.05 8.51
N LEU A 139 7.89 5.43 8.87
CA LEU A 139 9.23 5.74 8.40
C LEU A 139 9.67 4.64 7.43
N TRP A 140 9.68 4.93 6.13
CA TRP A 140 9.88 3.93 5.08
C TRP A 140 11.33 3.47 4.90
N GLY A 141 12.27 4.19 5.51
CA GLY A 141 13.71 3.92 5.36
C GLY A 141 14.30 4.51 4.08
N TYR A 142 13.63 5.48 3.45
CA TYR A 142 14.11 6.18 2.26
C TYR A 142 14.61 7.61 2.55
N GLY A 143 15.25 7.81 3.71
CA GLY A 143 15.89 9.10 4.04
C GLY A 143 14.90 10.23 4.36
N GLY A 144 13.71 9.91 4.86
CA GLY A 144 12.63 10.86 5.12
C GLY A 144 11.58 10.92 4.00
N ASP A 145 11.88 10.31 2.86
CA ASP A 145 11.00 10.37 1.72
C ASP A 145 9.78 9.46 1.86
N TYR A 146 8.61 10.03 1.52
CA TYR A 146 7.28 9.44 1.69
C TYR A 146 6.86 9.15 3.14
N ASP A 147 7.69 9.50 4.13
CA ASP A 147 7.32 9.35 5.53
C ASP A 147 6.07 10.18 5.84
N GLY A 148 5.18 9.64 6.66
CA GLY A 148 3.88 10.26 6.88
C GLY A 148 2.86 9.35 7.54
N TYR A 149 1.60 9.75 7.49
CA TYR A 149 0.50 9.06 8.17
C TYR A 149 -0.30 8.19 7.20
N PHE A 150 -0.39 6.90 7.50
CA PHE A 150 -1.00 5.87 6.65
C PHE A 150 -2.07 5.08 7.40
N ASN A 151 -3.02 4.50 6.65
CA ASN A 151 -3.98 3.56 7.19
C ASN A 151 -3.29 2.19 7.37
N LEU A 152 -3.47 1.53 8.51
CA LEU A 152 -2.90 0.20 8.80
C LEU A 152 -3.27 -0.84 7.75
N ASP A 153 -4.50 -0.78 7.25
CA ASP A 153 -4.97 -1.72 6.22
C ASP A 153 -4.31 -1.48 4.86
N ILE A 154 -3.65 -0.32 4.68
CA ILE A 154 -3.10 0.11 3.39
C ILE A 154 -1.80 0.91 3.55
N PHE A 155 -0.68 0.21 3.57
CA PHE A 155 0.66 0.80 3.54
C PHE A 155 1.17 0.95 2.10
N ASN A 156 0.75 1.99 1.38
CA ASN A 156 1.31 2.30 0.05
C ASN A 156 2.24 3.51 0.11
N THR A 157 3.54 3.27 -0.05
CA THR A 157 4.60 4.29 0.02
C THR A 157 4.51 5.36 -1.08
N TYR A 158 3.94 5.05 -2.24
CA TYR A 158 4.07 5.92 -3.42
C TYR A 158 2.79 6.68 -3.78
N GLU A 159 1.64 6.32 -3.22
CA GLU A 159 0.40 7.09 -3.40
C GLU A 159 0.26 8.16 -2.31
N ASP A 160 -0.56 9.17 -2.58
CA ASP A 160 -0.98 10.09 -1.53
C ASP A 160 -1.85 9.32 -0.51
N PRO A 161 -1.50 9.31 0.79
CA PRO A 161 -2.29 8.59 1.80
C PRO A 161 -3.74 9.05 1.92
N ARG A 162 -4.05 10.26 1.43
CA ARG A 162 -5.40 10.85 1.42
C ARG A 162 -6.25 10.35 0.25
N GLU A 163 -5.63 9.80 -0.79
CA GLU A 163 -6.28 9.46 -2.07
C GLU A 163 -5.80 8.11 -2.62
N VAL A 164 -5.70 7.09 -1.76
CA VAL A 164 -5.29 5.76 -2.18
C VAL A 164 -6.31 5.13 -3.14
N THR A 165 -5.84 4.68 -4.30
CA THR A 165 -6.65 4.03 -5.33
C THR A 165 -6.89 2.56 -5.01
N PRO A 166 -7.94 1.92 -5.56
CA PRO A 166 -8.18 0.49 -5.35
C PRO A 166 -7.01 -0.40 -5.79
N ASN A 167 -6.27 -0.03 -6.84
CA ASN A 167 -5.08 -0.76 -7.26
C ASN A 167 -3.87 -0.40 -6.39
N GLY A 168 -3.76 0.86 -5.95
CA GLY A 168 -2.79 1.29 -4.95
C GLY A 168 -2.84 0.44 -3.70
N GLN A 169 -4.03 0.10 -3.22
CA GLN A 169 -4.19 -0.83 -2.10
C GLN A 169 -3.51 -2.19 -2.37
N LEU A 170 -3.73 -2.78 -3.56
CA LEU A 170 -3.19 -4.09 -3.93
C LEU A 170 -1.66 -4.08 -4.10
N PHE A 171 -1.09 -2.95 -4.50
CA PHE A 171 0.37 -2.78 -4.66
C PHE A 171 1.06 -2.18 -3.43
N GLY A 172 0.32 -1.85 -2.36
CA GLY A 172 0.87 -1.50 -1.05
C GLY A 172 1.19 -2.74 -0.19
N CYS A 173 1.85 -2.54 0.94
CA CYS A 173 2.24 -3.58 1.91
C CYS A 173 1.10 -3.90 2.88
N TYR A 174 0.02 -4.52 2.37
CA TYR A 174 -1.17 -4.84 3.17
C TYR A 174 -1.22 -6.32 3.59
N CYS A 175 -0.66 -7.25 2.83
CA CYS A 175 -0.77 -8.67 3.19
C CYS A 175 0.30 -9.11 4.20
N ASN A 176 0.00 -10.19 4.92
CA ASN A 176 0.89 -10.95 5.80
C ASN A 176 1.73 -10.04 6.71
N GLN A 177 1.05 -9.12 7.40
CA GLN A 177 1.72 -8.16 8.26
C GLN A 177 2.40 -8.86 9.44
N GLU A 178 3.65 -8.50 9.69
CA GLU A 178 4.46 -9.00 10.81
C GLU A 178 5.19 -7.86 11.49
N VAL A 179 5.44 -8.01 12.80
CA VAL A 179 6.14 -7.00 13.59
C VAL A 179 7.19 -7.59 14.50
N ILE A 180 8.26 -6.83 14.73
CA ILE A 180 9.17 -7.02 15.87
C ILE A 180 8.94 -5.89 16.85
N LEU A 181 8.52 -6.25 18.05
CA LEU A 181 8.42 -5.36 19.21
C LEU A 181 9.67 -5.57 20.06
N LEU A 182 10.35 -4.50 20.45
CA LEU A 182 11.60 -4.59 21.19
C LEU A 182 11.78 -3.48 22.23
N HIS A 183 12.35 -3.83 23.38
CA HIS A 183 12.62 -2.90 24.48
C HIS A 183 13.83 -3.35 25.31
N PRO A 184 14.72 -2.43 25.74
CA PRO A 184 15.93 -2.79 26.51
C PRO A 184 15.62 -3.38 27.88
N ASP A 185 14.47 -3.04 28.46
CA ASP A 185 13.98 -3.65 29.70
C ASP A 185 13.02 -4.80 29.48
N ASN A 186 12.92 -5.65 30.49
CA ASN A 186 12.00 -6.77 30.50
C ASN A 186 10.57 -6.26 30.73
N LEU A 187 9.68 -6.54 29.79
CA LEU A 187 8.27 -6.16 29.84
C LEU A 187 7.39 -7.41 29.75
N GLU A 188 6.19 -7.34 30.32
CA GLU A 188 5.14 -8.33 30.05
C GLU A 188 4.47 -8.03 28.71
N TYR A 189 3.99 -9.07 28.02
CA TYR A 189 3.20 -8.88 26.80
C TYR A 189 1.85 -8.29 27.15
N ALA A 190 1.55 -7.11 26.60
CA ALA A 190 0.32 -6.39 26.89
C ALA A 190 -0.92 -7.06 26.25
N VAL A 191 -0.74 -7.66 25.06
CA VAL A 191 -1.75 -8.47 24.37
C VAL A 191 -1.16 -9.84 24.02
N ASN A 192 -1.73 -10.93 24.50
CA ASN A 192 -1.31 -12.28 24.09
C ASN A 192 -1.96 -12.67 22.76
N ASP A 193 -1.37 -13.64 22.07
CA ASP A 193 -1.96 -14.22 20.86
C ASP A 193 -3.36 -14.73 21.20
N THR A 194 -4.33 -14.35 20.38
CA THR A 194 -5.75 -14.57 20.71
C THR A 194 -6.40 -15.63 19.84
N LEU A 195 -5.75 -15.97 18.72
CA LEU A 195 -6.27 -16.90 17.76
C LEU A 195 -5.58 -18.25 17.86
N ILE A 196 -6.38 -19.30 17.70
CA ILE A 196 -5.91 -20.67 17.50
C ILE A 196 -6.37 -21.07 16.11
N HIS A 197 -5.45 -21.61 15.29
CA HIS A 197 -5.79 -22.09 13.95
C HIS A 197 -6.87 -23.17 14.03
N ALA A 198 -8.04 -22.86 13.48
CA ALA A 198 -9.24 -23.69 13.65
C ALA A 198 -10.06 -23.79 12.34
N ASN A 199 -9.40 -23.66 11.18
CA ASN A 199 -10.05 -23.64 9.87
C ASN A 199 -11.21 -22.63 9.83
N ARG A 200 -10.96 -21.38 10.20
CA ARG A 200 -11.97 -20.32 10.29
C ARG A 200 -12.26 -19.65 8.95
N LEU A 201 -11.38 -19.85 7.98
CA LEU A 201 -11.47 -19.26 6.65
C LEU A 201 -11.77 -20.33 5.60
N ARG A 202 -12.56 -19.97 4.60
CA ARG A 202 -12.85 -20.79 3.43
C ARG A 202 -12.53 -20.01 2.16
N VAL A 203 -12.04 -20.74 1.17
CA VAL A 203 -11.92 -20.25 -0.21
C VAL A 203 -12.91 -21.05 -1.04
N ASP A 204 -14.03 -20.42 -1.41
CA ASP A 204 -15.13 -21.10 -2.09
C ASP A 204 -14.82 -21.30 -3.58
N SER A 205 -14.20 -20.31 -4.22
CA SER A 205 -13.75 -20.43 -5.61
C SER A 205 -12.72 -19.37 -6.00
N VAL A 206 -11.94 -19.68 -7.03
CA VAL A 206 -11.05 -18.74 -7.71
C VAL A 206 -11.47 -18.66 -9.18
N LYS A 207 -11.71 -17.44 -9.70
CA LYS A 207 -12.11 -17.21 -11.08
C LYS A 207 -11.15 -16.27 -11.78
N PHE A 208 -10.49 -16.75 -12.83
CA PHE A 208 -9.69 -15.90 -13.70
C PHE A 208 -10.56 -15.16 -14.72
N MET A 209 -10.29 -13.88 -14.93
CA MET A 209 -11.05 -13.03 -15.85
C MET A 209 -10.68 -13.26 -17.33
N ARG A 210 -9.64 -14.04 -17.58
CA ARG A 210 -9.19 -14.54 -18.89
C ARG A 210 -8.49 -15.88 -18.70
N GLN A 211 -8.23 -16.60 -19.79
CA GLN A 211 -7.41 -17.82 -19.72
C GLN A 211 -6.03 -17.46 -19.11
N PRO A 212 -5.59 -18.15 -18.05
CA PRO A 212 -4.25 -17.96 -17.50
C PRO A 212 -3.18 -18.14 -18.58
N ASP A 213 -2.21 -17.24 -18.62
CA ASP A 213 -1.07 -17.32 -19.52
C ASP A 213 0.19 -16.73 -18.88
N LEU A 214 1.32 -16.84 -19.58
CA LEU A 214 2.60 -16.33 -19.13
C LEU A 214 2.79 -14.83 -19.35
N ASN A 215 1.76 -14.09 -19.82
CA ASN A 215 1.92 -12.72 -20.25
C ASN A 215 1.61 -11.70 -19.16
N LYS A 216 2.51 -11.65 -18.17
CA LYS A 216 2.40 -10.79 -16.98
C LYS A 216 1.13 -11.12 -16.18
N PHE A 217 0.40 -10.12 -15.71
CA PHE A 217 -0.70 -10.35 -14.78
C PHE A 217 -1.99 -10.84 -15.46
N VAL A 218 -2.69 -11.72 -14.77
CA VAL A 218 -4.05 -12.20 -15.06
C VAL A 218 -4.91 -11.78 -13.87
N THR A 219 -5.94 -10.97 -14.10
CA THR A 219 -6.88 -10.64 -13.01
C THR A 219 -7.63 -11.88 -12.56
N ALA A 220 -7.71 -12.08 -11.25
CA ALA A 220 -8.49 -13.12 -10.62
C ALA A 220 -9.47 -12.53 -9.59
N LYS A 221 -10.59 -13.23 -9.41
CA LYS A 221 -11.55 -13.03 -8.32
C LYS A 221 -11.46 -14.20 -7.35
N ILE A 222 -11.21 -13.94 -6.08
CA ILE A 222 -11.17 -14.96 -5.01
C ILE A 222 -12.42 -14.77 -4.14
N TYR A 223 -13.25 -15.81 -4.04
CA TYR A 223 -14.43 -15.81 -3.21
C TYR A 223 -14.08 -16.46 -1.88
N VAL A 224 -14.12 -15.67 -0.81
CA VAL A 224 -13.67 -16.07 0.52
C VAL A 224 -14.79 -15.91 1.53
N ARG A 225 -14.72 -16.68 2.62
CA ARG A 225 -15.69 -16.62 3.70
C ARG A 225 -15.04 -16.82 5.05
N ASN A 226 -15.44 -15.99 6.01
CA ASN A 226 -15.21 -16.23 7.43
C ASN A 226 -16.35 -17.08 7.98
N VAL A 227 -16.05 -18.24 8.56
CA VAL A 227 -17.03 -19.15 9.18
C VAL A 227 -16.97 -19.14 10.70
N SER A 228 -16.23 -18.19 11.27
CA SER A 228 -16.06 -18.02 12.72
C SER A 228 -16.84 -16.81 13.25
N ASP A 229 -16.85 -16.70 14.57
CA ASP A 229 -17.49 -15.60 15.32
C ASP A 229 -16.56 -14.38 15.52
N GLU A 230 -15.33 -14.43 14.99
CA GLU A 230 -14.29 -13.40 15.17
C GLU A 230 -14.08 -12.60 13.88
N THR A 231 -13.79 -11.30 13.98
CA THR A 231 -13.30 -10.51 12.84
C THR A 231 -11.83 -10.85 12.57
N LEU A 232 -11.51 -11.26 11.35
CA LEU A 232 -10.18 -11.77 10.99
C LEU A 232 -9.50 -10.88 9.96
N TYR A 233 -8.29 -10.43 10.27
CA TYR A 233 -7.34 -9.89 9.30
C TYR A 233 -6.58 -11.06 8.69
N SER A 234 -6.72 -11.32 7.38
CA SER A 234 -6.15 -12.55 6.82
C SER A 234 -5.63 -12.44 5.40
N SER A 235 -4.61 -13.25 5.14
CA SER A 235 -3.95 -13.37 3.84
C SER A 235 -4.35 -14.66 3.11
N TYR A 236 -4.39 -14.57 1.78
CA TYR A 236 -4.76 -15.62 0.86
C TYR A 236 -3.65 -15.74 -0.19
N LEU A 237 -2.82 -16.77 -0.06
CA LEU A 237 -1.76 -17.07 -1.01
C LEU A 237 -2.29 -18.04 -2.07
N LEU A 238 -2.18 -17.68 -3.33
CA LEU A 238 -2.42 -18.64 -4.41
C LEU A 238 -1.09 -19.13 -4.97
N MET A 239 -1.02 -20.43 -5.18
CA MET A 239 0.11 -21.07 -5.86
C MET A 239 -0.36 -22.05 -6.91
N THR A 240 0.51 -22.34 -7.88
CA THR A 240 0.32 -23.47 -8.79
C THR A 240 1.50 -24.43 -8.73
N TYR A 241 1.26 -25.72 -8.92
CA TYR A 241 2.32 -26.74 -8.98
C TYR A 241 2.00 -27.80 -10.02
N ASP A 242 3.01 -28.60 -10.38
CA ASP A 242 2.85 -29.67 -11.36
C ASP A 242 2.01 -30.80 -10.73
N PRO A 243 0.92 -31.27 -11.37
CA PRO A 243 0.12 -32.36 -10.84
C PRO A 243 0.91 -33.65 -10.54
N GLU A 244 2.02 -33.89 -11.26
CA GLU A 244 2.87 -35.07 -11.10
C GLU A 244 3.99 -34.87 -10.06
N ASP A 245 4.21 -33.65 -9.60
CA ASP A 245 5.20 -33.34 -8.56
C ASP A 245 4.67 -33.72 -7.17
N LYS A 246 5.26 -34.79 -6.62
CA LYS A 246 4.88 -35.35 -5.31
C LYS A 246 5.38 -34.52 -4.13
N THR A 247 6.44 -33.73 -4.31
CA THR A 247 7.02 -32.90 -3.24
C THR A 247 6.48 -31.48 -3.28
N ARG A 248 6.03 -31.00 -4.46
CA ARG A 248 5.46 -29.67 -4.74
C ARG A 248 6.46 -28.52 -4.63
N GLU A 249 7.50 -28.67 -3.82
CA GLU A 249 8.49 -27.64 -3.49
C GLU A 249 9.25 -27.12 -4.70
N GLU A 250 9.59 -27.97 -5.67
CA GLU A 250 10.39 -27.56 -6.84
C GLU A 250 9.52 -27.01 -7.99
N SER A 251 8.28 -27.51 -8.12
CA SER A 251 7.37 -27.08 -9.18
C SER A 251 6.42 -25.95 -8.80
N ALA A 252 6.36 -25.58 -7.52
CA ALA A 252 5.55 -24.47 -7.03
C ALA A 252 5.87 -23.16 -7.77
N ASP A 253 4.81 -22.40 -8.02
CA ASP A 253 4.82 -21.08 -8.61
C ASP A 253 3.83 -20.27 -7.79
N TYR A 254 4.34 -19.38 -6.94
CA TYR A 254 3.50 -18.53 -6.11
C TYR A 254 3.01 -17.36 -6.97
N ILE A 255 1.72 -17.36 -7.29
CA ILE A 255 1.22 -16.51 -8.38
C ILE A 255 0.68 -15.18 -7.88
N THR A 256 0.22 -15.09 -6.64
CA THR A 256 -0.30 -13.85 -6.03
C THR A 256 -0.52 -14.01 -4.53
N LEU A 257 -0.56 -12.88 -3.84
CA LEU A 257 -1.05 -12.73 -2.48
C LEU A 257 -2.25 -11.77 -2.48
N ALA A 258 -3.27 -12.08 -1.70
CA ALA A 258 -4.40 -11.20 -1.44
C ALA A 258 -4.65 -11.12 0.07
N GLY A 259 -5.29 -10.05 0.52
CA GLY A 259 -5.59 -9.83 1.94
C GLY A 259 -6.89 -9.08 2.12
N CYS A 260 -7.57 -9.31 3.24
CA CYS A 260 -8.73 -8.52 3.65
C CYS A 260 -9.04 -8.75 5.12
N THR A 261 -9.76 -7.79 5.71
CA THR A 261 -10.48 -7.97 6.96
C THR A 261 -11.86 -8.54 6.67
N LEU A 262 -12.22 -9.67 7.30
CA LEU A 262 -13.52 -10.31 7.17
C LEU A 262 -14.27 -10.31 8.49
N GLU A 263 -15.47 -9.74 8.48
CA GLU A 263 -16.39 -9.80 9.60
C GLU A 263 -16.90 -11.24 9.85
N PRO A 264 -17.36 -11.55 11.07
CA PRO A 264 -17.94 -12.84 11.41
C PRO A 264 -19.03 -13.27 10.41
N HIS A 265 -18.97 -14.53 9.96
CA HIS A 265 -19.94 -15.13 9.03
C HIS A 265 -20.13 -14.42 7.67
N SER A 266 -19.23 -13.49 7.33
CA SER A 266 -19.28 -12.71 6.09
C SER A 266 -18.56 -13.40 4.93
N SER A 267 -18.87 -12.96 3.70
CA SER A 267 -18.23 -13.42 2.48
C SER A 267 -17.83 -12.23 1.63
N GLU A 268 -16.66 -12.31 1.00
CA GLU A 268 -16.12 -11.25 0.13
C GLU A 268 -15.61 -11.80 -1.20
N CYS A 269 -15.51 -10.91 -2.18
CA CYS A 269 -14.96 -11.19 -3.51
C CYS A 269 -13.74 -10.31 -3.77
N LEU A 270 -12.56 -10.85 -3.47
CA LEU A 270 -11.29 -10.15 -3.60
C LEU A 270 -10.86 -10.09 -5.05
N THR A 271 -10.29 -8.96 -5.46
CA THR A 271 -9.61 -8.82 -6.75
C THR A 271 -8.12 -8.91 -6.52
N THR A 272 -7.45 -9.71 -7.35
CA THR A 272 -6.00 -9.84 -7.29
C THR A 272 -5.39 -10.02 -8.68
N TYR A 273 -4.06 -9.92 -8.77
CA TYR A 273 -3.30 -10.02 -10.00
C TYR A 273 -2.34 -11.19 -9.94
N CYS A 274 -2.61 -12.23 -10.72
CA CYS A 274 -1.80 -13.45 -10.76
C CYS A 274 -0.74 -13.38 -11.84
N SER A 275 0.52 -13.66 -11.52
CA SER A 275 1.60 -13.85 -12.49
C SER A 275 2.02 -15.31 -12.53
N PHE A 276 2.06 -15.91 -13.71
CA PHE A 276 2.44 -17.30 -13.90
C PHE A 276 3.82 -17.40 -14.54
N SER A 277 4.70 -18.24 -13.99
CA SER A 277 6.02 -18.52 -14.55
C SER A 277 6.08 -19.84 -15.33
N LYS A 278 5.08 -20.71 -15.16
CA LYS A 278 5.03 -22.06 -15.77
C LYS A 278 3.70 -22.31 -16.50
N SER A 279 3.79 -22.78 -17.74
CA SER A 279 2.64 -23.13 -18.60
C SER A 279 2.27 -24.62 -18.54
N GLY A 280 1.13 -24.99 -19.13
CA GLY A 280 0.60 -26.34 -19.20
C GLY A 280 -0.48 -26.60 -18.15
N LYS A 281 -0.81 -27.87 -17.93
CA LYS A 281 -1.76 -28.29 -16.90
C LYS A 281 -1.14 -28.12 -15.52
N ARG A 282 -1.84 -27.44 -14.61
CA ARG A 282 -1.38 -27.11 -13.26
C ARG A 282 -2.44 -27.45 -12.22
N VAL A 283 -2.00 -27.78 -11.00
CA VAL A 283 -2.89 -27.70 -9.84
C VAL A 283 -2.82 -26.28 -9.29
N LEU A 284 -3.97 -25.63 -9.18
CA LEU A 284 -4.13 -24.38 -8.43
C LEU A 284 -4.46 -24.73 -6.98
N ALA A 285 -3.79 -24.08 -6.03
CA ALA A 285 -4.10 -24.19 -4.62
C ALA A 285 -4.18 -22.81 -3.97
N ALA A 286 -5.09 -22.67 -3.00
CA ALA A 286 -5.17 -21.51 -2.13
C ALA A 286 -4.78 -21.90 -0.70
N PHE A 287 -4.02 -21.04 -0.06
CA PHE A 287 -3.62 -21.13 1.33
C PHE A 287 -4.19 -19.93 2.06
N THR A 288 -4.53 -20.16 3.31
CA THR A 288 -4.94 -19.12 4.25
C THR A 288 -4.05 -19.23 5.48
N ASP A 289 -4.06 -18.21 6.32
CA ASP A 289 -3.35 -18.25 7.60
C ASP A 289 -3.80 -19.43 8.50
N ASP A 290 -4.98 -20.00 8.25
CA ASP A 290 -5.60 -21.05 9.06
C ASP A 290 -5.53 -22.45 8.48
N SER A 291 -5.28 -22.55 7.18
CA SER A 291 -5.42 -23.81 6.45
C SER A 291 -4.52 -23.81 5.23
N ALA A 292 -3.64 -24.81 5.19
CA ALA A 292 -3.01 -25.22 3.95
C ALA A 292 -4.04 -25.88 3.02
N PHE A 293 -4.00 -25.58 1.73
CA PHE A 293 -4.89 -26.16 0.72
C PHE A 293 -6.39 -25.92 1.02
N ALA A 294 -6.75 -24.72 1.44
CA ALA A 294 -8.13 -24.30 1.67
C ALA A 294 -9.02 -24.44 0.40
N PHE A 295 -8.39 -24.45 -0.77
CA PHE A 295 -9.02 -24.72 -2.06
C PHE A 295 -8.00 -25.37 -2.99
N THR A 296 -8.46 -26.28 -3.84
CA THR A 296 -7.66 -26.82 -4.94
C THR A 296 -8.51 -26.99 -6.20
N ASP A 297 -7.93 -26.70 -7.36
CA ASP A 297 -8.54 -26.93 -8.67
C ASP A 297 -7.47 -27.30 -9.70
N THR A 298 -7.88 -27.75 -10.89
CA THR A 298 -6.99 -27.96 -12.02
C THR A 298 -7.22 -26.88 -13.06
N ILE A 299 -6.14 -26.23 -13.49
CA ILE A 299 -6.18 -25.17 -14.50
C ILE A 299 -5.22 -25.47 -15.65
N GLU A 300 -5.47 -24.85 -16.79
CA GLU A 300 -4.55 -24.84 -17.93
C GLU A 300 -3.96 -23.44 -18.08
N VAL A 301 -2.63 -23.34 -18.00
CA VAL A 301 -1.91 -22.08 -18.22
C VAL A 301 -1.34 -22.08 -19.63
N ALA A 302 -1.85 -21.22 -20.50
CA ALA A 302 -1.41 -21.14 -21.88
C ALA A 302 0.02 -20.57 -21.97
N TYR A 303 0.79 -21.09 -22.93
CA TYR A 303 2.01 -20.42 -23.36
C TYR A 303 1.67 -19.10 -24.07
N SER A 304 2.43 -18.06 -23.81
CA SER A 304 2.29 -16.75 -24.47
C SER A 304 3.64 -16.07 -24.63
N LYS A 305 3.70 -15.10 -25.55
CA LYS A 305 4.86 -14.21 -25.72
C LYS A 305 4.51 -12.78 -25.32
N ALA A 306 5.53 -11.99 -25.00
CA ALA A 306 5.36 -10.58 -24.67
C ALA A 306 4.51 -9.84 -25.72
N PRO A 307 3.54 -9.01 -25.31
CA PRO A 307 2.64 -8.34 -26.22
C PRO A 307 3.27 -7.03 -26.71
N LYS A 308 2.70 -6.45 -27.78
CA LYS A 308 3.11 -5.14 -28.28
C LYS A 308 2.02 -4.12 -27.95
N VAL A 309 2.22 -3.39 -26.87
CA VAL A 309 1.32 -2.31 -26.44
C VAL A 309 1.88 -0.95 -26.84
N THR A 310 1.06 -0.14 -27.51
CA THR A 310 1.36 1.27 -27.77
C THR A 310 0.54 2.15 -26.83
N VAL A 311 1.11 3.28 -26.42
CA VAL A 311 0.46 4.24 -25.52
C VAL A 311 0.27 5.58 -26.24
N ASN A 312 -0.87 6.21 -26.01
CA ASN A 312 -1.15 7.59 -26.42
C ASN A 312 -1.81 8.33 -25.26
N ILE A 313 -1.20 9.42 -24.81
CA ILE A 313 -1.73 10.25 -23.73
C ILE A 313 -2.51 11.43 -24.33
N LEU A 314 -3.73 11.66 -23.85
CA LEU A 314 -4.47 12.86 -24.20
C LEU A 314 -3.95 14.05 -23.40
N GLN A 315 -3.87 15.23 -24.02
CA GLN A 315 -3.42 16.44 -23.36
C GLN A 315 -4.26 16.70 -22.08
N PRO A 316 -3.65 16.70 -20.89
CA PRO A 316 -4.37 16.92 -19.65
C PRO A 316 -4.89 18.35 -19.55
N GLN A 317 -5.99 18.51 -18.81
CA GLN A 317 -6.54 19.82 -18.43
C GLN A 317 -6.48 19.91 -16.90
N PRO A 318 -5.34 20.36 -16.33
CA PRO A 318 -5.19 20.46 -14.89
C PRO A 318 -6.05 21.60 -14.33
N THR A 319 -6.55 21.42 -13.11
CA THR A 319 -6.98 22.51 -12.23
C THR A 319 -5.82 22.91 -11.33
N SER A 320 -6.01 23.91 -10.45
CA SER A 320 -4.97 24.33 -9.51
C SER A 320 -4.57 23.25 -8.51
N GLU A 321 -5.41 22.23 -8.29
CA GLU A 321 -5.22 21.22 -7.24
C GLU A 321 -5.30 19.77 -7.74
N GLN A 322 -5.64 19.54 -9.02
CA GLN A 322 -5.77 18.18 -9.54
C GLN A 322 -5.54 18.12 -11.05
N VAL A 323 -5.11 16.96 -11.53
CA VAL A 323 -5.07 16.62 -12.95
C VAL A 323 -5.69 15.26 -13.18
N THR A 324 -6.48 15.11 -14.25
CA THR A 324 -6.91 13.79 -14.73
C THR A 324 -6.22 13.47 -16.05
N LEU A 325 -5.50 12.37 -16.06
CA LEU A 325 -4.83 11.83 -17.23
C LEU A 325 -5.72 10.79 -17.90
N LYS A 326 -5.96 10.98 -19.21
CA LYS A 326 -6.61 9.97 -20.04
C LYS A 326 -5.58 9.34 -20.96
N THR A 327 -5.40 8.04 -20.84
CA THR A 327 -4.37 7.31 -21.56
C THR A 327 -4.99 6.18 -22.36
N ILE A 328 -4.69 6.14 -23.66
CA ILE A 328 -5.18 5.14 -24.59
C ILE A 328 -4.06 4.12 -24.80
N PHE A 329 -4.34 2.86 -24.44
CA PHE A 329 -3.48 1.72 -24.70
C PHE A 329 -4.05 0.91 -25.85
N THR A 330 -3.21 0.54 -26.80
CA THR A 330 -3.59 -0.37 -27.90
C THR A 330 -2.68 -1.58 -27.90
N ASN A 331 -3.26 -2.76 -27.76
CA ASN A 331 -2.54 -4.01 -27.93
C ASN A 331 -2.54 -4.39 -29.42
N THR A 332 -1.39 -4.21 -30.06
CA THR A 332 -1.19 -4.49 -31.49
C THR A 332 -0.80 -5.94 -31.77
N SER A 333 -0.66 -6.78 -30.74
CA SER A 333 -0.41 -8.21 -30.92
C SER A 333 -1.60 -8.92 -31.54
N GLU A 334 -1.30 -9.96 -32.33
CA GLU A 334 -2.34 -10.74 -33.01
C GLU A 334 -3.06 -11.72 -32.08
N ASN A 335 -2.30 -12.39 -31.20
CA ASN A 335 -2.79 -13.57 -30.47
C ASN A 335 -2.60 -13.49 -28.96
N TYR A 336 -1.89 -12.48 -28.44
CA TYR A 336 -1.50 -12.42 -27.04
C TYR A 336 -2.15 -11.24 -26.33
N TRP A 337 -2.75 -11.52 -25.18
CA TRP A 337 -3.24 -10.54 -24.22
C TRP A 337 -2.09 -9.73 -23.63
N SER A 338 -2.35 -8.56 -23.05
CA SER A 338 -1.36 -7.84 -22.25
C SER A 338 -1.80 -7.69 -20.80
N GLY A 339 -1.10 -8.38 -19.91
CA GLY A 339 -1.21 -8.23 -18.45
C GLY A 339 -0.24 -7.20 -17.87
N ASN A 340 0.25 -6.24 -18.67
CA ASN A 340 1.25 -5.28 -18.19
C ASN A 340 0.70 -4.45 -17.03
N GLN A 341 1.53 -4.26 -16.00
CA GLN A 341 1.31 -3.27 -14.96
C GLN A 341 1.83 -1.93 -15.44
N ILE A 342 0.93 -0.97 -15.57
CA ILE A 342 1.21 0.41 -15.88
C ILE A 342 1.33 1.18 -14.58
N ILE A 343 2.39 1.98 -14.49
CA ILE A 343 2.63 2.89 -13.38
C ILE A 343 2.58 4.30 -13.94
N TYR A 344 1.68 5.10 -13.39
CA TYR A 344 1.58 6.53 -13.66
C TYR A 344 2.42 7.23 -12.60
N CYS A 345 3.53 7.86 -12.99
CA CYS A 345 4.34 8.63 -12.07
C CYS A 345 4.10 10.12 -12.30
N LEU A 346 3.93 10.90 -11.24
CA LEU A 346 3.81 12.35 -11.26
C LEU A 346 4.95 12.98 -10.45
N TYR A 347 5.78 13.77 -11.12
CA TYR A 347 6.92 14.48 -10.54
C TYR A 347 6.67 15.98 -10.54
N GLU A 348 7.01 16.65 -9.44
CA GLU A 348 7.08 18.11 -9.40
C GLU A 348 8.34 18.58 -10.16
N GLY A 349 8.17 19.50 -11.10
CA GLY A 349 9.25 20.03 -11.94
C GLY A 349 9.65 19.11 -13.09
N GLU A 350 10.96 19.04 -13.37
CA GLU A 350 11.53 18.16 -14.39
C GLU A 350 11.70 16.74 -13.85
N TYR A 351 11.38 15.75 -14.68
CA TYR A 351 11.67 14.37 -14.35
C TYR A 351 13.19 14.12 -14.36
N THR A 352 13.73 13.81 -13.19
CA THR A 352 14.99 13.09 -13.05
C THR A 352 14.65 11.70 -12.53
N SER A 353 15.38 10.67 -12.95
CA SER A 353 15.20 9.30 -12.42
C SER A 353 15.43 9.19 -10.91
N GLU A 354 15.97 10.26 -10.30
CA GLU A 354 16.29 10.41 -8.88
C GLU A 354 15.17 11.08 -8.08
N TYR A 355 14.21 11.75 -8.73
CA TYR A 355 13.11 12.42 -8.02
C TYR A 355 12.03 11.42 -7.59
N LEU A 356 11.39 11.70 -6.46
CA LEU A 356 10.34 10.89 -5.88
C LEU A 356 8.99 11.46 -6.25
N GLY A 357 8.26 10.70 -7.06
CA GLY A 357 6.98 11.10 -7.61
C GLY A 357 5.85 10.26 -7.04
N LEU A 358 4.66 10.86 -6.96
CA LEU A 358 3.45 10.11 -6.66
C LEU A 358 3.20 9.07 -7.75
N GLN A 359 2.67 7.92 -7.37
CA GLN A 359 2.36 6.84 -8.29
C GLN A 359 0.88 6.46 -8.23
N HIS A 360 0.36 6.00 -9.36
CA HIS A 360 -0.89 5.26 -9.46
C HIS A 360 -0.72 4.07 -10.38
N TYR A 361 -1.55 3.03 -10.21
CA TYR A 361 -1.36 1.73 -10.84
C TYR A 361 -2.58 1.26 -11.64
N THR A 362 -2.33 0.66 -12.80
CA THR A 362 -3.34 -0.07 -13.59
C THR A 362 -2.76 -1.35 -14.15
N VAL A 363 -3.55 -2.42 -14.18
CA VAL A 363 -3.19 -3.66 -14.89
C VAL A 363 -4.08 -3.83 -16.10
N LEU A 364 -3.51 -3.79 -17.31
CA LEU A 364 -4.28 -3.62 -18.54
C LEU A 364 -5.22 -4.78 -18.88
N ASN A 365 -4.83 -6.04 -18.62
CA ASN A 365 -5.53 -7.25 -19.08
C ASN A 365 -6.15 -7.09 -20.50
N LEU A 366 -5.40 -6.51 -21.43
CA LEU A 366 -5.92 -5.99 -22.71
C LEU A 366 -5.89 -7.08 -23.79
N PRO A 367 -7.03 -7.49 -24.37
CA PRO A 367 -7.04 -8.51 -25.42
C PRO A 367 -6.22 -8.11 -26.65
N PRO A 368 -5.78 -9.08 -27.47
CA PRO A 368 -5.10 -8.77 -28.73
C PRO A 368 -5.98 -7.95 -29.66
N ARG A 369 -5.38 -7.00 -30.39
CA ARG A 369 -6.03 -6.11 -31.36
C ARG A 369 -7.14 -5.22 -30.76
N GLN A 370 -7.08 -4.95 -29.45
CA GLN A 370 -8.03 -4.09 -28.75
C GLN A 370 -7.37 -2.82 -28.23
N THR A 371 -8.22 -1.83 -27.97
CA THR A 371 -7.85 -0.56 -27.35
C THR A 371 -8.60 -0.41 -26.02
N TYR A 372 -7.91 0.14 -25.02
CA TYR A 372 -8.47 0.48 -23.71
C TYR A 372 -8.08 1.92 -23.37
N THR A 373 -9.03 2.69 -22.84
CA THR A 373 -8.78 4.04 -22.34
C THR A 373 -8.86 4.02 -20.83
N ASP A 374 -7.75 4.29 -20.17
CA ASP A 374 -7.68 4.46 -18.74
C ASP A 374 -7.81 5.93 -18.34
N SER A 375 -8.30 6.19 -17.12
CA SER A 375 -8.45 7.53 -16.57
C SER A 375 -7.99 7.55 -15.11
N ILE A 376 -6.88 8.24 -14.85
CA ILE A 376 -6.28 8.35 -13.51
C ILE A 376 -6.24 9.82 -13.10
N THR A 377 -6.55 10.09 -11.84
CA THR A 377 -6.56 11.43 -11.26
C THR A 377 -5.51 11.52 -10.17
N PHE A 378 -4.69 12.57 -10.21
CA PHE A 378 -3.83 12.97 -9.10
C PHE A 378 -4.42 14.26 -8.50
N GLY A 379 -4.76 14.24 -7.21
CA GLY A 379 -5.19 15.41 -6.46
C GLY A 379 -4.03 16.10 -5.71
N HIS A 380 -4.40 17.02 -4.83
CA HIS A 380 -3.50 17.78 -3.95
C HIS A 380 -2.30 18.45 -4.62
N LEU A 381 -2.44 18.85 -5.89
CA LEU A 381 -1.39 19.55 -6.62
C LEU A 381 -1.23 20.98 -6.12
N LYS A 382 -0.03 21.53 -6.32
CA LYS A 382 0.28 22.93 -6.03
C LYS A 382 -0.18 23.79 -7.21
N PRO A 383 -0.80 24.96 -6.97
CA PRO A 383 -1.08 25.94 -8.02
C PRO A 383 0.21 26.46 -8.67
N GLU A 384 0.11 26.94 -9.92
CA GLU A 384 1.22 27.55 -10.68
C GLU A 384 2.51 26.70 -10.72
N THR A 385 2.37 25.38 -10.61
CA THR A 385 3.49 24.46 -10.45
C THR A 385 3.62 23.59 -11.70
N LYS A 386 4.85 23.46 -12.19
CA LYS A 386 5.18 22.58 -13.31
C LYS A 386 5.22 21.15 -12.81
N TYR A 387 4.61 20.24 -13.57
CA TYR A 387 4.66 18.81 -13.32
C TYR A 387 5.10 18.05 -14.57
N THR A 388 5.81 16.95 -14.35
CA THR A 388 6.13 15.96 -15.37
C THR A 388 5.44 14.64 -15.03
N MET A 389 4.60 14.14 -15.93
CA MET A 389 4.04 12.79 -15.83
C MET A 389 4.82 11.83 -16.70
N VAL A 390 5.08 10.64 -16.17
CA VAL A 390 5.70 9.53 -16.88
C VAL A 390 4.79 8.32 -16.78
N VAL A 391 4.38 7.77 -17.91
CA VAL A 391 3.67 6.49 -17.97
C VAL A 391 4.69 5.40 -18.21
N ARG A 392 4.79 4.46 -17.28
CA ARG A 392 5.76 3.36 -17.31
C ARG A 392 5.08 2.02 -17.45
N ASN A 393 5.79 1.07 -18.06
CA ASN A 393 5.51 -0.35 -17.91
C ASN A 393 6.62 -0.95 -17.05
N THR A 394 6.32 -1.25 -15.79
CA THR A 394 7.34 -1.54 -14.77
C THR A 394 8.45 -0.47 -14.77
N TRP A 395 9.67 -0.81 -15.20
CA TRP A 395 10.84 0.08 -15.18
C TRP A 395 11.08 0.83 -16.50
N SER A 396 10.24 0.64 -17.52
CA SER A 396 10.43 1.26 -18.84
C SER A 396 9.48 2.42 -19.05
N ASP A 397 10.04 3.61 -19.26
CA ASP A 397 9.28 4.81 -19.63
C ASP A 397 8.66 4.62 -21.02
N MET A 398 7.33 4.65 -21.10
CA MET A 398 6.59 4.49 -22.34
C MET A 398 6.23 5.83 -22.97
N HIS A 399 5.95 6.84 -22.15
CA HIS A 399 5.58 8.17 -22.58
C HIS A 399 5.78 9.18 -21.45
N GLN A 400 6.05 10.44 -21.80
CA GLN A 400 6.19 11.55 -20.87
C GLN A 400 5.38 12.74 -21.37
N ILE A 401 4.71 13.44 -20.46
CA ILE A 401 4.00 14.68 -20.75
C ILE A 401 4.24 15.70 -19.63
N GLN A 402 4.33 16.97 -20.00
CA GLN A 402 4.47 18.06 -19.05
C GLN A 402 3.23 18.96 -19.07
N PHE A 403 2.89 19.50 -17.91
CA PHE A 403 1.86 20.52 -17.77
C PHE A 403 2.19 21.44 -16.59
N THR A 404 1.49 22.56 -16.52
CA THR A 404 1.56 23.48 -15.38
C THR A 404 0.14 23.65 -14.85
N THR A 405 -0.05 23.52 -13.55
CA THR A 405 -1.33 23.84 -12.91
C THR A 405 -1.61 25.34 -13.04
N PRO A 406 -2.86 25.76 -13.29
CA PRO A 406 -3.21 27.17 -13.26
C PRO A 406 -3.05 27.77 -11.85
N ALA A 407 -3.10 29.10 -11.77
CA ALA A 407 -3.23 29.78 -10.48
C ALA A 407 -4.43 29.28 -9.71
N ALA A 408 -4.33 29.28 -8.37
CA ALA A 408 -5.46 28.98 -7.51
C ALA A 408 -6.59 29.91 -7.90
N SER A 409 -7.68 29.37 -8.46
CA SER A 409 -8.90 30.14 -8.54
C SER A 409 -9.34 30.29 -7.09
N GLY A 410 -9.06 31.45 -6.47
CA GLY A 410 -9.66 31.76 -5.17
C GLY A 410 -11.16 31.48 -5.23
N ILE A 411 -11.79 31.18 -4.09
CA ILE A 411 -13.24 31.07 -3.98
C ILE A 411 -13.83 32.23 -4.79
N ALA A 412 -14.44 31.92 -5.94
CA ALA A 412 -15.04 32.96 -6.74
C ALA A 412 -15.97 33.72 -5.80
N GLN A 413 -15.85 35.06 -5.77
CA GLN A 413 -16.86 35.91 -5.14
C GLN A 413 -18.22 35.33 -5.55
N PRO A 414 -19.12 35.03 -4.59
CA PRO A 414 -20.33 34.27 -4.87
C PRO A 414 -21.00 34.87 -6.10
N VAL A 415 -21.05 34.08 -7.18
CA VAL A 415 -21.77 34.48 -8.39
C VAL A 415 -23.23 34.39 -8.01
N VAL A 416 -23.81 35.52 -7.60
CA VAL A 416 -25.26 35.68 -7.49
C VAL A 416 -25.80 35.47 -8.91
N THR A 417 -26.23 34.25 -9.20
CA THR A 417 -26.98 33.95 -10.42
C THR A 417 -28.26 34.79 -10.36
N PRO A 418 -28.64 35.55 -11.41
CA PRO A 418 -29.83 36.42 -11.38
C PRO A 418 -31.18 35.68 -11.37
N ALA A 419 -31.26 34.49 -10.78
CA ALA A 419 -32.49 33.74 -10.60
C ALA A 419 -32.83 33.67 -9.11
N ASP A 420 -34.00 34.21 -8.76
CA ASP A 420 -34.65 34.27 -7.45
C ASP A 420 -34.18 35.34 -6.46
N SER A 421 -34.31 36.61 -6.86
CA SER A 421 -34.32 37.78 -5.97
C SER A 421 -35.70 38.11 -5.39
N GLN A 422 -36.51 37.11 -5.00
CA GLN A 422 -37.80 37.38 -4.33
C GLN A 422 -37.74 37.11 -2.83
N GLU A 423 -37.87 38.17 -2.04
CA GLU A 423 -38.15 38.07 -0.60
C GLU A 423 -39.50 37.37 -0.39
N GLU A 424 -39.51 36.32 0.42
CA GLU A 424 -40.75 35.68 0.86
C GLU A 424 -41.12 36.17 2.26
N TYR A 425 -42.39 36.49 2.47
CA TYR A 425 -42.90 37.04 3.73
C TYR A 425 -43.78 36.02 4.44
N PHE A 426 -43.63 35.89 5.76
CA PHE A 426 -44.40 34.96 6.58
C PHE A 426 -44.92 35.66 7.84
N ASN A 427 -46.06 35.24 8.38
CA ASN A 427 -46.46 35.65 9.74
C ASN A 427 -45.67 34.86 10.80
N LEU A 428 -45.84 35.21 12.09
CA LEU A 428 -45.14 34.55 13.20
C LEU A 428 -45.50 33.08 13.42
N ASN A 429 -46.56 32.60 12.77
CA ASN A 429 -46.97 31.20 12.80
C ASN A 429 -46.44 30.42 11.59
N GLY A 430 -45.57 31.03 10.76
CA GLY A 430 -44.93 30.37 9.62
C GLY A 430 -45.79 30.29 8.35
N ILE A 431 -46.91 31.01 8.27
CA ILE A 431 -47.77 31.02 7.07
C ILE A 431 -47.24 32.05 6.07
N LYS A 432 -47.04 31.63 4.82
CA LYS A 432 -46.59 32.50 3.72
C LYS A 432 -47.65 33.55 3.39
N LEU A 433 -47.22 34.80 3.30
CA LEU A 433 -48.01 35.97 2.96
C LEU A 433 -47.86 36.24 1.46
N ALA A 434 -48.94 36.73 0.84
CA ALA A 434 -48.96 37.01 -0.60
C ALA A 434 -48.02 38.18 -1.03
N GLY A 435 -47.49 38.93 -0.06
CA GLY A 435 -46.57 40.04 -0.29
C GLY A 435 -46.09 40.68 1.01
N LYS A 436 -45.29 41.74 0.90
CA LYS A 436 -44.70 42.45 2.04
C LYS A 436 -45.78 43.15 2.87
N PRO A 437 -45.90 42.89 4.18
CA PRO A 437 -46.85 43.61 5.01
C PRO A 437 -46.47 45.07 5.20
N ASP A 438 -47.48 45.96 5.19
CA ASP A 438 -47.24 47.39 5.36
C ASP A 438 -46.97 47.80 6.82
N ARG A 439 -47.47 47.03 7.79
CA ARG A 439 -47.33 47.23 9.24
C ARG A 439 -47.41 45.90 10.01
N GLY A 440 -46.90 45.88 11.24
CA GLY A 440 -46.92 44.72 12.15
C GLY A 440 -45.60 43.93 12.16
N ILE A 441 -45.61 42.77 12.83
CA ILE A 441 -44.43 41.88 12.92
C ILE A 441 -44.57 40.72 11.94
N TYR A 442 -43.57 40.53 11.08
CA TYR A 442 -43.51 39.44 10.11
C TYR A 442 -42.08 38.93 9.91
N ILE A 443 -41.94 37.76 9.32
CA ILE A 443 -40.65 37.13 9.00
C ILE A 443 -40.38 37.30 7.51
N VAL A 444 -39.15 37.65 7.16
CA VAL A 444 -38.67 37.71 5.78
C VAL A 444 -37.64 36.62 5.59
N LYS A 445 -37.87 35.75 4.61
CA LYS A 445 -36.90 34.75 4.16
C LYS A 445 -36.27 35.25 2.86
N ARG A 446 -34.94 35.32 2.85
CA ARG A 446 -34.14 35.68 1.68
C ARG A 446 -32.89 34.79 1.63
N PRO A 447 -32.16 34.73 0.50
CA PRO A 447 -30.99 33.86 0.38
C PRO A 447 -29.90 34.12 1.44
N SER A 448 -29.78 35.36 1.91
CA SER A 448 -28.83 35.74 2.97
C SER A 448 -29.29 35.42 4.41
N GLY A 449 -30.44 34.78 4.58
CA GLY A 449 -30.95 34.34 5.87
C GLY A 449 -32.40 34.73 6.15
N THR A 450 -32.90 34.29 7.30
CA THR A 450 -34.27 34.58 7.76
C THR A 450 -34.25 35.62 8.86
N ILE A 451 -35.00 36.72 8.71
CA ILE A 451 -35.05 37.82 9.67
C ILE A 451 -36.48 38.15 10.10
N LYS A 452 -36.66 38.53 11.35
CA LYS A 452 -37.96 39.01 11.88
C LYS A 452 -37.98 40.54 11.88
N ILE A 453 -38.98 41.13 11.25
CA ILE A 453 -39.16 42.58 11.10
C ILE A 453 -40.39 43.02 11.89
N LEU A 454 -40.25 44.07 12.70
CA LEU A 454 -41.36 44.85 13.26
C LEU A 454 -41.44 46.19 12.52
N LYS A 455 -42.53 46.41 11.80
CA LYS A 455 -42.80 47.66 11.09
C LYS A 455 -43.93 48.40 11.81
N LYS A 456 -43.63 49.56 12.39
CA LYS A 456 -44.59 50.36 13.15
C LYS A 456 -45.65 50.98 12.26
#